data_AF-A0A351EIG9-F1
#
_entry.id   AF-A0A351EIG9-F1
#
_cell.length_a   1.000
_cell.length_b   1.000
_cell.length_c   1.000
_cell.angle_alpha   90.00
_cell.angle_beta   90.00
_cell.angle_gamma   90.00
#
_symmetry.space_group_name_H-M   'P 1'
#
loop_
_entity.id
_entity.type
_entity.pdbx_description
1 polymer ?
#
loop_
_entity_poly.entity_id
_entity_poly.type
_entity_poly.pdbx_seq_one_letter_code
_entity_poly.pdbx_strand_id
1 'polypeptide(L)'
;GPGSICTTRVVAGVGVPQVTAVFECASAASESGIPIIADGGMQFSGDLAKAIAAGADCAMVGSLLAGVDESPGEVVLYQGERFKEYRGMGSIGAMKGRSFSKDRYFQDQRDEDL
;
A
#
# COMPACT_ATOMS: atom_id res chain seq x y z
N GLY A 1 2.59 -6.79 4.37
CA GLY A 1 1.58 -6.93 3.32
C GLY A 1 2.27 -7.02 1.97
N PRO A 2 1.50 -6.85 0.88
CA PRO A 2 1.99 -6.94 -0.50
C PRO A 2 2.53 -5.61 -1.06
N GLY A 3 2.20 -4.46 -0.44
CA GLY A 3 2.59 -3.14 -0.95
C GLY A 3 4.11 -2.91 -1.04
N SER A 4 4.53 -2.12 -2.03
CA SER A 4 5.94 -1.88 -2.38
C SER A 4 6.77 -1.26 -1.24
N ILE A 5 6.15 -0.47 -0.38
CA ILE A 5 6.78 0.17 0.80
C ILE A 5 6.44 -0.54 2.13
N CYS A 6 5.78 -1.70 2.08
CA CYS A 6 5.24 -2.37 3.25
C CYS A 6 6.28 -3.30 3.89
N THR A 7 6.61 -3.06 5.16
CA THR A 7 7.57 -3.90 5.91
C THR A 7 6.89 -4.94 6.83
N THR A 8 5.56 -5.00 6.90
CA THR A 8 4.83 -5.86 7.86
C THR A 8 5.21 -7.34 7.77
N ARG A 9 5.52 -7.87 6.58
CA ARG A 9 5.93 -9.29 6.44
C ARG A 9 7.24 -9.56 7.19
N VAL A 10 8.20 -8.64 7.11
CA VAL A 10 9.50 -8.76 7.77
C VAL A 10 9.38 -8.45 9.26
N VAL A 11 8.67 -7.37 9.61
CA VAL A 11 8.58 -6.88 10.99
C VAL A 11 7.68 -7.75 11.87
N ALA A 12 6.51 -8.15 11.37
CA ALA A 12 5.52 -8.89 12.15
C ALA A 12 5.47 -10.39 11.81
N GLY A 13 6.15 -10.84 10.74
CA GLY A 13 6.06 -12.22 10.27
C GLY A 13 4.72 -12.58 9.62
N VAL A 14 3.87 -11.58 9.31
CA VAL A 14 2.50 -11.79 8.83
C VAL A 14 2.31 -11.29 7.40
N GLY A 15 1.70 -12.15 6.58
CA GLY A 15 1.13 -11.78 5.28
C GLY A 15 0.85 -12.99 4.40
N VAL A 16 -0.01 -12.79 3.41
CA VAL A 16 -0.36 -13.80 2.38
C VAL A 16 0.15 -13.30 1.01
N PRO A 17 0.62 -14.17 0.11
CA PRO A 17 0.89 -13.81 -1.29
C PRO A 17 -0.35 -13.22 -1.98
N GLN A 18 -0.19 -12.14 -2.75
CA GLN A 18 -1.32 -11.32 -3.19
C GLN A 18 -2.31 -12.05 -4.09
N VAL A 19 -1.83 -12.88 -5.02
CA VAL A 19 -2.70 -13.66 -5.90
C VAL A 19 -3.58 -14.62 -5.10
N THR A 20 -2.99 -15.32 -4.12
CA THR A 20 -3.73 -16.21 -3.22
C THR A 20 -4.75 -15.43 -2.39
N ALA A 21 -4.35 -14.29 -1.82
CA ALA A 21 -5.24 -13.47 -1.00
C ALA A 21 -6.46 -12.97 -1.81
N VAL A 22 -6.24 -12.46 -3.02
CA VAL A 22 -7.33 -12.01 -3.91
C VAL A 22 -8.25 -13.17 -4.26
N PHE A 23 -7.69 -14.31 -4.65
CA PHE A 23 -8.47 -15.49 -5.04
C PHE A 23 -9.35 -16.02 -3.90
N GLU A 24 -8.80 -16.14 -2.69
CA GLU A 24 -9.56 -16.60 -1.53
C GLU A 24 -10.67 -15.60 -1.15
N CYS A 25 -10.38 -14.30 -1.16
CA CYS A 25 -11.38 -13.26 -0.90
C CYS A 25 -12.49 -13.24 -1.96
N ALA A 26 -12.15 -13.34 -3.25
CA ALA A 26 -13.11 -13.38 -4.35
C ALA A 26 -13.99 -14.62 -4.30
N SER A 27 -13.40 -15.78 -3.98
CA SER A 27 -14.15 -17.02 -3.79
C SER A 27 -15.20 -16.88 -2.68
N ALA A 28 -14.81 -16.30 -1.54
CA ALA A 28 -15.72 -16.06 -0.42
C ALA A 28 -16.80 -14.99 -0.72
N ALA A 29 -16.46 -13.96 -1.50
CA ALA A 29 -17.39 -12.87 -1.82
C ALA A 29 -18.35 -13.19 -2.98
N SER A 30 -18.06 -14.23 -3.76
CA SER A 30 -18.78 -14.56 -5.01
C SER A 30 -20.29 -14.72 -4.83
N GLU A 31 -20.74 -15.44 -3.80
CA GLU A 31 -22.17 -15.68 -3.53
C GLU A 31 -22.92 -14.41 -3.12
N SER A 32 -22.20 -13.44 -2.55
CA SER A 32 -22.78 -12.18 -2.07
C SER A 32 -22.73 -11.06 -3.12
N GLY A 33 -22.07 -11.30 -4.28
CA GLY A 33 -21.90 -10.29 -5.33
C GLY A 33 -21.13 -9.05 -4.86
N ILE A 34 -20.28 -9.18 -3.84
CA ILE A 34 -19.50 -8.07 -3.29
C ILE A 34 -18.20 -7.93 -4.11
N PRO A 35 -17.88 -6.73 -4.63
CA PRO A 35 -16.68 -6.54 -5.43
C PRO A 35 -15.40 -6.59 -4.60
N ILE A 36 -14.32 -7.05 -5.21
CA ILE A 36 -12.99 -7.18 -4.60
C ILE A 36 -12.03 -6.15 -5.20
N ILE A 37 -11.30 -5.47 -4.30
CA ILE A 37 -10.23 -4.54 -4.66
C ILE A 37 -8.87 -5.18 -4.31
N ALA A 38 -8.03 -5.43 -5.31
CA ALA A 38 -6.65 -5.85 -5.09
C ALA A 38 -5.78 -4.65 -4.71
N ASP A 39 -5.34 -4.54 -3.45
CA ASP A 39 -4.52 -3.42 -2.97
C ASP A 39 -3.06 -3.81 -2.72
N GLY A 40 -2.16 -3.18 -3.48
CA GLY A 40 -0.72 -3.30 -3.34
C GLY A 40 -0.09 -4.53 -4.00
N GLY A 41 1.20 -4.40 -4.33
CA GLY A 41 2.02 -5.46 -4.93
C GLY A 41 2.12 -5.43 -6.45
N MET A 42 1.37 -4.57 -7.14
CA MET A 42 1.46 -4.38 -8.58
C MET A 42 2.71 -3.58 -8.95
N GLN A 43 3.59 -4.16 -9.77
CA GLN A 43 4.80 -3.52 -10.26
C GLN A 43 4.72 -3.21 -11.75
N PHE A 44 3.99 -4.02 -12.51
CA PHE A 44 3.81 -3.88 -13.95
C PHE A 44 2.32 -3.96 -14.32
N SER A 45 1.99 -3.47 -15.52
CA SER A 45 0.62 -3.54 -16.05
C SER A 45 0.08 -4.98 -16.13
N GLY A 46 0.95 -5.96 -16.40
CA GLY A 46 0.58 -7.37 -16.39
C GLY A 46 0.12 -7.90 -15.03
N ASP A 47 0.50 -7.25 -13.92
CA ASP A 47 0.05 -7.66 -12.59
C ASP A 47 -1.41 -7.25 -12.33
N LEU A 48 -1.89 -6.18 -12.97
CA LEU A 48 -3.31 -5.80 -12.97
C LEU A 48 -4.14 -6.89 -13.65
N ALA A 49 -3.69 -7.37 -14.81
CA ALA A 49 -4.35 -8.46 -15.53
C ALA A 49 -4.42 -9.73 -14.70
N LYS A 50 -3.33 -10.09 -13.99
CA LYS A 50 -3.31 -11.24 -13.08
C LYS A 50 -4.24 -11.04 -11.88
N ALA A 51 -4.31 -9.84 -11.31
CA ALA A 51 -5.20 -9.55 -10.19
C ALA A 51 -6.67 -9.70 -10.58
N ILE A 52 -7.05 -9.19 -11.77
CA ILE A 52 -8.40 -9.36 -12.31
C ILE A 52 -8.68 -10.83 -12.60
N ALA A 53 -7.74 -11.54 -13.23
CA ALA A 53 -7.87 -12.97 -13.48
C ALA A 53 -8.00 -13.81 -12.19
N ALA A 54 -7.41 -13.34 -11.09
CA ALA A 54 -7.55 -13.96 -9.77
C ALA A 54 -8.90 -13.67 -9.09
N GLY A 55 -9.73 -12.78 -9.65
CA GLY A 55 -11.08 -12.48 -9.16
C GLY A 55 -11.27 -11.07 -8.59
N ALA A 56 -10.33 -10.14 -8.78
CA ALA A 56 -10.55 -8.74 -8.42
C ALA A 56 -11.35 -7.98 -9.50
N ASP A 57 -12.24 -7.09 -9.08
CA ASP A 57 -12.97 -6.19 -9.98
C ASP A 57 -12.15 -4.95 -10.34
N CYS A 58 -11.30 -4.50 -9.41
CA CYS A 58 -10.35 -3.43 -9.64
C CYS A 58 -9.11 -3.58 -8.76
N ALA A 59 -8.14 -2.69 -8.97
CA ALA A 59 -6.90 -2.68 -8.20
C ALA A 59 -6.59 -1.27 -7.67
N MET A 60 -6.14 -1.20 -6.43
CA MET A 60 -5.65 0.02 -5.79
C MET A 60 -4.14 0.07 -5.93
N VAL A 61 -3.62 1.15 -6.54
CA VAL A 61 -2.20 1.30 -6.85
C VAL A 61 -1.63 2.55 -6.18
N GLY A 62 -0.47 2.37 -5.54
CA GLY A 62 0.31 3.47 -4.94
C GLY A 62 1.52 3.79 -5.79
N SER A 63 2.55 2.94 -5.74
CA SER A 63 3.85 3.21 -6.37
C SER A 63 3.80 3.47 -7.88
N LEU A 64 2.87 2.85 -8.61
CA LEU A 64 2.71 3.10 -10.06
C LEU A 64 2.31 4.55 -10.37
N LEU A 65 1.61 5.21 -9.44
CA LEU A 65 1.13 6.58 -9.60
C LEU A 65 1.90 7.57 -8.73
N ALA A 66 2.80 7.11 -7.85
CA ALA A 66 3.47 7.99 -6.90
C ALA A 66 4.42 9.00 -7.56
N GLY A 67 4.91 8.71 -8.76
CA GLY A 67 5.84 9.56 -9.51
C GLY A 67 5.22 10.49 -10.55
N VAL A 68 3.89 10.49 -10.75
CA VAL A 68 3.26 11.34 -11.78
C VAL A 68 3.21 12.80 -11.35
N ASP A 69 3.01 13.72 -12.29
CA ASP A 69 3.01 15.17 -12.00
C ASP A 69 1.89 15.56 -11.02
N GLU A 70 0.75 14.88 -11.07
CA GLU A 70 -0.41 15.09 -10.21
C GLU A 70 -0.24 14.57 -8.78
N SER A 71 0.76 13.71 -8.53
CA SER A 71 1.01 13.19 -7.19
C SER A 71 1.58 14.29 -6.28
N PRO A 72 1.25 14.30 -4.98
CA PRO A 72 1.70 15.33 -4.06
C PRO A 72 3.22 15.30 -3.87
N GLY A 73 3.79 16.47 -3.58
CA GLY A 73 5.22 16.65 -3.36
C GLY A 73 5.97 17.14 -4.60
N GLU A 74 7.19 17.60 -4.38
CA GLU A 74 8.04 18.18 -5.42
C GLU A 74 8.91 17.11 -6.10
N VAL A 75 9.27 17.37 -7.36
CA VAL A 75 10.27 16.55 -8.06
C VAL A 75 11.66 16.86 -7.50
N VAL A 76 12.38 15.80 -7.10
CA VAL A 76 13.74 15.85 -6.60
C VAL A 76 14.69 15.30 -7.65
N LEU A 77 15.79 16.01 -7.90
CA LEU A 77 16.89 15.53 -8.73
C LEU A 77 17.86 14.73 -7.86
N TYR A 78 18.04 13.45 -8.16
CA TYR A 78 18.99 12.58 -7.49
C TYR A 78 19.84 11.86 -8.54
N GLN A 79 21.16 12.05 -8.48
CA GLN A 79 22.11 11.49 -9.45
C GLN A 79 21.77 11.78 -10.92
N GLY A 80 21.16 12.94 -11.20
CA GLY A 80 20.77 13.34 -12.55
C GLY A 80 19.43 12.77 -13.02
N GLU A 81 18.78 11.92 -12.23
CA GLU A 81 17.44 11.41 -12.48
C GLU A 81 16.38 12.14 -11.66
N ARG A 82 15.15 12.16 -12.16
CA ARG A 82 14.01 12.84 -11.54
C ARG A 82 13.17 11.84 -10.74
N PHE A 83 12.91 12.15 -9.48
CA PHE A 83 12.12 11.31 -8.58
C PHE A 83 11.08 12.14 -7.83
N LYS A 84 10.04 11.49 -7.29
CA LYS A 84 9.17 12.04 -6.24
C LYS A 84 9.23 11.16 -5.01
N GLU A 85 9.15 11.76 -3.83
CA GLU A 85 9.17 11.01 -2.56
C GLU A 85 7.87 10.21 -2.40
N TYR A 86 8.00 8.90 -2.17
CA TYR A 86 6.89 8.01 -1.88
C TYR A 86 7.13 7.29 -0.55
N ARG A 87 6.18 7.41 0.37
CA ARG A 87 6.30 6.83 1.72
C ARG A 87 5.07 6.04 2.13
N GLY A 88 5.32 4.97 2.88
CA GLY A 88 4.24 4.17 3.46
C GLY A 88 3.51 4.90 4.58
N MET A 89 2.20 4.71 4.67
CA MET A 89 1.41 5.32 5.74
C MET A 89 1.84 4.86 7.14
N GLY A 90 2.39 3.64 7.28
CA GLY A 90 2.98 3.14 8.53
C GLY A 90 4.44 3.57 8.76
N SER A 91 5.00 4.45 7.94
CA SER A 91 6.36 4.99 8.14
C SER A 91 6.38 6.07 9.22
N ILE A 92 7.54 6.25 9.86
CA ILE A 92 7.74 7.28 10.90
C ILE A 92 7.37 8.66 10.36
N GLY A 93 7.82 9.02 9.14
CA GLY A 93 7.51 10.31 8.53
C GLY A 93 6.01 10.54 8.30
N ALA A 94 5.28 9.49 7.92
CA ALA A 94 3.83 9.58 7.71
C ALA A 94 3.01 9.54 9.02
N MET A 95 3.55 8.95 10.09
CA MET A 95 2.90 8.90 11.41
C MET A 95 3.14 10.18 12.20
N LYS A 96 4.35 10.77 12.14
CA LYS A 96 4.66 12.07 12.77
C LYS A 96 3.81 13.21 12.21
N GLY A 97 3.49 13.18 10.92
CA GLY A 97 2.66 14.19 10.26
C GLY A 97 1.14 14.04 10.46
N ARG A 98 0.67 13.01 11.18
CA ARG A 98 -0.77 12.75 11.38
C ARG A 98 -1.15 12.81 12.86
N SER A 99 -1.74 13.94 13.27
CA SER A 99 -2.47 14.03 14.55
C SER A 99 -3.66 13.05 14.62
N PHE A 100 -4.24 12.69 13.46
CA PHE A 100 -5.48 11.90 13.38
C PHE A 100 -5.30 10.38 13.56
N SER A 101 -4.14 9.80 13.22
CA SER A 101 -3.90 8.37 13.49
C SER A 101 -3.52 8.09 14.93
N LYS A 102 -3.02 9.11 15.65
CA LYS A 102 -2.71 9.05 17.08
C LYS A 102 -3.96 8.70 17.91
N ASP A 103 -5.08 9.38 17.63
CA ASP A 103 -6.37 9.13 18.30
C ASP A 103 -7.01 7.79 17.92
N ARG A 104 -6.89 7.36 16.66
CA ARG A 104 -7.52 6.10 16.20
C ARG A 104 -6.86 4.83 16.77
N TYR A 105 -5.56 4.90 17.06
CA TYR A 105 -4.77 3.76 17.56
C TYR A 105 -4.35 3.90 19.03
N PHE A 106 -4.92 4.86 19.77
CA PHE A 106 -4.62 5.12 21.18
C PHE A 106 -3.10 5.15 21.47
N GLN A 107 -2.34 5.80 20.60
CA GLN A 107 -0.91 5.98 20.82
C GLN A 107 -0.73 7.15 21.80
N ASP A 108 -0.89 6.84 23.08
CA ASP A 108 -0.60 7.77 24.17
C ASP A 108 0.87 8.21 24.10
N GLN A 109 1.11 9.46 24.48
CA GLN A 109 2.40 10.14 24.34
C GLN A 109 3.45 9.43 25.20
N ARG A 110 4.16 8.44 24.63
CA ARG A 110 5.49 8.10 25.14
C ARG A 110 6.44 9.14 24.58
N ASP A 111 6.84 10.06 25.45
CA ASP A 111 7.94 10.98 25.21
C ASP A 111 9.16 10.16 24.76
N GLU A 112 9.54 10.32 23.50
CA GLU A 112 10.80 9.79 22.95
C GLU A 112 11.94 10.75 23.36
N ASP A 113 12.20 10.84 24.66
CA ASP A 113 13.45 11.38 25.22
C ASP A 113 14.14 10.27 26.03
N LEU A 114 14.73 9.30 25.33
CA LEU A 114 15.81 8.43 25.80
C LEU A 114 16.78 8.13 24.65
#